data_AF-A0A7X6YQ37-F1
#
_entry.id   AF-A0A7X6YQ37-F1
#
_cell.length_a   1.000
_cell.length_b   1.000
_cell.length_c   1.000
_cell.angle_alpha   90.00
_cell.angle_beta   90.00
_cell.angle_gamma   90.00
#
_symmetry.space_group_name_H-M   'P 1'
#
loop_
_entity.id
_entity.type
_entity.pdbx_description
1 polymer ?
#
loop_
_entity_poly.entity_id
_entity_poly.type
_entity_poly.pdbx_seq_one_letter_code
_entity_poly.pdbx_strand_id
1 'polypeptide(L)'
;MEVVKYIVLGIYLVICIAVIIIATIQTKDSQGASGTITGSSTSNFYEKNKGRTKVGKLKKWTIILSVLFAVLAILLGILYVI
;
A
#
# COMPACT_ATOMS: atom_id res chain seq x y z
N MET A 1 12.03 27.66 -10.12
CA MET A 1 10.84 27.17 -9.42
C MET A 1 10.03 26.23 -10.31
N GLU A 2 9.70 26.60 -11.55
CA GLU A 2 8.90 25.74 -12.44
C GLU A 2 9.58 24.42 -12.83
N VAL A 3 10.86 24.44 -13.21
CA VAL A 3 11.58 23.20 -13.57
C VAL A 3 11.58 22.19 -12.40
N VAL A 4 11.74 22.68 -11.17
CA VAL A 4 11.68 21.84 -9.96
C VAL A 4 10.26 21.30 -9.76
N LYS A 5 9.21 22.12 -9.96
CA LYS A 5 7.80 21.68 -9.92
C LYS A 5 7.56 20.52 -10.89
N TYR A 6 8.03 20.63 -12.14
CA TYR A 6 7.86 19.58 -13.14
C TYR A 6 8.64 18.30 -12.83
N ILE A 7 9.86 18.41 -12.30
CA ILE A 7 10.64 17.23 -11.89
C ILE A 7 9.93 16.49 -10.74
N VAL A 8 9.48 17.22 -9.71
CA VAL A 8 8.77 16.63 -8.56
C VAL A 8 7.45 16.00 -9.01
N LEU A 9 6.73 16.64 -9.93
CA LEU A 9 5.50 16.12 -10.51
C LEU A 9 5.74 14.83 -11.32
N GLY A 10 6.83 14.78 -12.09
CA GLY A 10 7.25 13.57 -12.81
C GLY A 10 7.55 12.40 -11.87
N ILE A 11 8.30 12.65 -10.78
CA ILE A 11 8.58 11.63 -9.75
C ILE A 11 7.29 11.15 -9.09
N TYR A 12 6.40 12.06 -8.75
CA TYR A 12 5.10 11.72 -8.14
C TYR A 12 4.24 10.85 -9.07
N LEU A 13 4.21 11.15 -10.36
CA LEU A 13 3.52 10.32 -11.36
C LEU A 13 4.05 8.88 -11.39
N VAL A 14 5.37 8.69 -11.34
CA VAL A 14 5.97 7.35 -11.29
C VAL A 14 5.55 6.60 -10.03
N ILE A 15 5.51 7.28 -8.89
CA ILE A 15 5.06 6.71 -7.62
C ILE A 15 3.57 6.31 -7.68
N CYS A 16 2.71 7.14 -8.29
CA CYS A 16 1.30 6.78 -8.52
C CYS A 16 1.17 5.46 -9.27
N ILE A 17 1.89 5.33 -10.39
CA ILE A 17 1.83 4.14 -11.24
C ILE A 17 2.31 2.91 -10.45
N ALA A 18 3.41 3.04 -9.70
CA ALA A 18 3.92 1.96 -8.86
C ALA A 18 2.91 1.53 -7.78
N VAL A 19 2.26 2.49 -7.10
CA VAL A 19 1.21 2.22 -6.11
C VAL A 19 0.03 1.49 -6.76
N ILE A 20 -0.42 1.92 -7.94
CA ILE A 20 -1.53 1.28 -8.67
C ILE A 20 -1.19 -0.17 -9.00
N ILE A 21 -0.03 -0.43 -9.60
CA ILE A 21 0.40 -1.79 -9.95
C ILE A 21 0.45 -2.69 -8.71
N ILE A 22 1.07 -2.21 -7.63
CA ILE A 22 1.19 -2.97 -6.38
C ILE A 22 -0.19 -3.18 -5.73
N ALA A 23 -1.09 -2.20 -5.79
CA ALA A 23 -2.45 -2.31 -5.28
C ALA A 23 -3.28 -3.32 -6.08
N THR A 24 -3.13 -3.36 -7.41
CA THR A 24 -3.83 -4.33 -8.26
C THR A 24 -3.34 -5.76 -8.06
N ILE A 25 -2.03 -5.95 -7.83
CA ILE A 25 -1.45 -7.29 -7.54
C ILE A 25 -1.84 -7.79 -6.14
N GLN A 26 -2.26 -6.91 -5.24
CA GLN A 26 -2.76 -7.32 -3.91
C GLN A 26 -4.17 -7.91 -4.01
N THR A 27 -4.23 -9.20 -4.31
CA THR A 27 -5.44 -9.99 -4.12
C THR A 27 -5.91 -9.88 -2.66
N LYS A 28 -7.21 -9.63 -2.47
CA LYS A 28 -7.81 -9.67 -1.13
C LYS A 28 -7.61 -11.09 -0.56
N ASP A 29 -6.92 -11.20 0.57
CA ASP A 29 -6.95 -12.43 1.36
C ASP A 29 -8.43 -12.71 1.69
N SER A 30 -9.05 -13.63 0.96
CA SER A 30 -10.39 -14.12 1.26
C SER A 30 -10.32 -15.01 2.50
N GLN A 31 -10.11 -14.39 3.66
CA GLN A 31 -10.65 -14.93 4.91
C GLN A 31 -12.08 -14.39 5.02
N GLY A 32 -12.93 -14.87 4.11
CA GLY A 32 -14.37 -14.69 4.22
C GLY A 32 -14.93 -15.41 5.45
N ALA A 33 -16.22 -15.19 5.71
CA ALA A 33 -17.00 -15.68 6.86
C ALA A 33 -16.77 -17.16 7.26
N SER A 34 -16.22 -17.99 6.38
CA SER A 34 -15.73 -19.35 6.67
C SER A 34 -14.79 -19.41 7.88
N GLY A 35 -13.93 -18.41 8.13
CA GLY A 35 -13.03 -18.42 9.31
C GLY A 35 -13.76 -18.27 10.66
N THR A 36 -14.94 -17.66 10.67
CA THR A 36 -15.80 -17.54 11.86
C THR A 36 -16.67 -18.79 12.05
N ILE A 37 -17.06 -19.45 10.96
CA ILE A 37 -17.92 -20.64 10.97
C ILE A 37 -17.13 -21.91 11.31
N THR A 38 -15.84 -22.01 10.96
CA THR A 38 -15.03 -23.22 11.21
C THR A 38 -14.50 -23.36 12.63
N GLY A 39 -14.84 -22.47 13.57
CA GLY A 39 -14.41 -22.57 14.96
C GLY A 39 -12.88 -22.51 15.12
N SER A 40 -12.33 -21.30 15.12
CA SER A 40 -10.91 -21.04 15.35
C SER A 40 -10.49 -21.29 16.82
N SER A 41 -10.60 -22.53 17.29
CA SER A 41 -10.07 -22.98 18.59
C SER A 41 -8.73 -23.70 18.46
N THR A 42 -8.17 -23.80 17.25
CA THR A 42 -6.76 -24.17 17.07
C THR A 42 -6.04 -22.95 16.52
N SER A 43 -5.01 -22.52 17.24
CA SER A 43 -4.04 -21.50 16.84
C SER A 43 -3.48 -21.80 15.44
N ASN A 44 -4.18 -21.34 14.41
CA ASN A 44 -3.80 -21.60 13.02
C ASN A 44 -2.41 -21.01 12.79
N PHE A 45 -1.43 -21.88 12.54
CA PHE A 45 -0.03 -21.51 12.28
C PHE A 45 0.08 -20.42 11.19
N TYR A 46 -0.85 -20.43 10.23
CA TYR A 46 -0.95 -19.43 9.17
C TYR A 46 -1.30 -18.03 9.70
N GLU A 47 -2.23 -17.88 10.64
CA GLU A 47 -2.59 -16.56 11.19
C GLU A 47 -1.44 -15.98 12.02
N LYS A 48 -0.81 -16.81 12.86
CA LYS A 48 0.35 -16.38 13.67
C LYS A 48 1.55 -15.98 12.81
N ASN A 49 1.67 -16.52 11.60
CA ASN A 49 2.76 -16.23 10.66
C ASN A 49 2.33 -15.43 9.42
N LYS A 50 1.11 -14.89 9.38
CA LYS A 50 0.55 -14.23 8.19
C LYS A 50 1.41 -13.06 7.72
N GLY A 51 2.02 -12.34 8.66
CA GLY A 51 2.95 -11.24 8.36
C GLY A 51 4.31 -11.67 7.78
N ARG A 52 4.66 -12.96 7.83
CA ARG A 52 5.91 -13.51 7.27
C ARG A 52 5.73 -14.02 5.84
N THR A 53 4.49 -14.18 5.37
CA THR A 53 4.20 -14.64 4.00
C THR A 53 4.55 -13.57 2.97
N LYS A 54 4.73 -13.97 1.71
CA LYS A 54 5.01 -13.03 0.61
C LYS A 54 3.91 -11.97 0.48
N VAL A 55 2.65 -12.40 0.60
CA VAL A 55 1.47 -11.50 0.58
C VAL A 55 1.44 -10.58 1.80
N GLY A 56 1.69 -11.10 3.00
CA GLY A 56 1.72 -10.30 4.22
C GLY A 56 2.82 -9.22 4.21
N LYS A 57 3.99 -9.52 3.62
CA LYS A 57 5.05 -8.53 3.41
C LYS A 57 4.65 -7.48 2.38
N LEU A 58 4.10 -7.88 1.22
CA LEU A 58 3.61 -6.96 0.18
C LEU A 58 2.56 -5.99 0.74
N LYS A 59 1.67 -6.46 1.61
CA LYS A 59 0.66 -5.63 2.27
C LYS A 59 1.28 -4.55 3.16
N LYS A 60 2.30 -4.89 3.94
CA LYS A 60 3.05 -3.91 4.77
C LYS A 60 3.77 -2.87 3.91
N TRP A 61 4.43 -3.31 2.84
CA TRP A 61 5.10 -2.40 1.91
C TRP A 61 4.13 -1.43 1.24
N THR A 62 2.96 -1.91 0.86
CA THR A 62 1.91 -1.06 0.28
C THR A 62 1.46 0.01 1.24
N ILE A 63 1.22 -0.31 2.51
CA ILE A 63 0.82 0.69 3.50
C ILE A 63 1.87 1.81 3.59
N ILE A 64 3.16 1.45 3.65
CA ILE A 64 4.26 2.43 3.68
C ILE A 64 4.26 3.29 2.40
N LEU A 65 4.11 2.66 1.24
CA LEU A 65 4.08 3.35 -0.05
C LEU A 65 2.88 4.30 -0.18
N SER A 66 1.71 3.90 0.32
CA SER A 66 0.50 4.72 0.34
C SER A 66 0.63 5.94 1.26
N VAL A 67 1.27 5.79 2.41
CA VAL A 67 1.55 6.91 3.32
C VAL A 67 2.53 7.89 2.67
N LEU A 68 3.60 7.37 2.06
CA LEU A 68 4.57 8.20 1.34
C LEU A 68 3.92 8.97 0.19
N PHE A 69 3.04 8.31 -0.57
CA PHE A 69 2.24 8.91 -1.63
C PHE A 69 1.39 10.09 -1.11
N ALA A 70 0.67 9.89 -0.01
CA ALA A 70 -0.16 10.95 0.58
C ALA A 70 0.66 12.16 1.05
N VAL A 71 1.81 11.93 1.69
CA VAL A 71 2.72 13.01 2.12
C VAL A 71 3.24 13.80 0.91
N LEU A 72 3.67 13.12 -0.16
CA LEU A 72 4.13 13.77 -1.38
C LEU A 72 3.01 14.55 -2.08
N ALA A 73 1.77 14.06 -2.04
CA ALA A 73 0.61 14.75 -2.59
C ALA A 73 0.37 16.10 -1.88
N ILE A 74 0.45 16.11 -0.55
CA ILE A 74 0.29 17.32 0.27
C ILE A 74 1.43 18.31 -0.02
N LEU A 75 2.68 17.83 -0.05
CA LEU A 75 3.84 18.66 -0.38
C LEU A 75 3.72 19.30 -1.76
N LEU A 76 3.31 18.53 -2.78
CA LEU A 76 3.05 19.04 -4.13
C LEU A 76 1.94 20.07 -4.15
N GLY A 77 0.84 19.82 -3.41
CA GLY A 77 -0.27 20.77 -3.29
C GLY A 77 0.20 22.11 -2.72
N ILE A 78 0.94 22.10 -1.62
CA ILE A 78 1.51 23.32 -1.02
C ILE A 78 2.47 24.01 -1.99
N LEU A 79 3.36 23.25 -2.63
CA LEU A 79 4.38 23.77 -3.53
C LEU A 79 3.78 24.35 -4.83
N TYR A 80 2.62 23.88 -5.29
CA TYR A 80 1.90 24.44 -6.43
C TYR A 80 1.02 25.64 -6.07
N VAL A 81 0.49 25.69 -4.85
CA VAL A 81 -0.34 26.81 -4.34
C VAL A 81 0.53 28.05 -4.05
N ILE A 82 1.79 27.87 -3.69
CA ILE A 82 2.81 28.92 -3.51
C ILE A 82 3.50 29.23 -4.85
#